data_AF-A0AA41SM11-F1
#
_entry.id   AF-A0AA41SM11-F1
#
_cell.length_a   1.000
_cell.length_b   1.000
_cell.length_c   1.000
_cell.angle_alpha   90.00
_cell.angle_beta   90.00
_cell.angle_gamma   90.00
#
_symmetry.space_group_name_H-M   'P 1'
#
loop_
_entity.id
_entity.type
_entity.pdbx_description
1 polymer ?
#
loop_
_entity_poly.entity_id
_entity_poly.type
_entity_poly.pdbx_seq_one_letter_code
_entity_poly.pdbx_strand_id
1 'polypeptide(L)'
;MASFHVRSISLPTKSHPLTLAVEEQLCQLKANEQATSSSLISQNLSGLKDLYARVEDFLSTQDGKCLDSGLDGSIKLLDVSSLIKDVLCQMKQSVQELQSSIRRRSNEVSEYMISRKKITKVIRKCLADLKNYKKNETEVSILTEVEVTTLAVFESLLSFVSEPKQNKSLISKLMLNKKVSQNCDQETSEVMEVDTAVKSLVKGIKVNSVQKTLKALEMTLQDLEDGVESVFRCIIKNRVSLLNILNQ
;
A
#
# COMPACT_ATOMS: atom_id res chain seq x y z
N MET A 1 -50.25 -27.03 -35.16
CA MET A 1 -49.91 -26.93 -33.73
C MET A 1 -48.40 -26.72 -33.64
N ALA A 2 -47.96 -25.50 -33.32
CA ALA A 2 -46.54 -25.18 -33.20
C ALA A 2 -46.07 -25.49 -31.78
N SER A 3 -45.09 -26.38 -31.65
CA SER A 3 -44.43 -26.72 -30.39
C SER A 3 -43.45 -25.59 -30.04
N PHE A 4 -43.73 -24.85 -28.97
CA PHE A 4 -42.82 -23.84 -28.44
C PHE A 4 -41.80 -24.54 -27.51
N HIS A 5 -40.57 -24.67 -27.98
CA HIS A 5 -39.43 -24.99 -27.12
C HIS A 5 -39.10 -23.79 -26.24
N VAL A 6 -39.53 -23.84 -24.98
CA VAL A 6 -39.04 -22.94 -23.93
C VAL A 6 -37.58 -23.30 -23.68
N ARG A 7 -36.66 -22.43 -24.11
CA ARG A 7 -35.25 -22.50 -23.70
C ARG A 7 -35.18 -22.09 -22.24
N SER A 8 -34.80 -23.03 -21.37
CA SER A 8 -34.48 -22.76 -19.97
C SER A 8 -33.35 -21.73 -19.90
N ILE A 9 -33.66 -20.59 -19.32
CA ILE A 9 -32.67 -19.61 -18.87
C ILE A 9 -31.97 -20.19 -17.64
N SER A 10 -30.72 -20.63 -17.81
CA SER A 10 -29.87 -20.99 -16.67
C SER A 10 -29.72 -19.74 -15.79
N LEU A 11 -30.22 -19.82 -14.55
CA LEU A 11 -29.91 -18.84 -13.50
C LEU A 11 -28.38 -18.71 -13.40
N PRO A 12 -27.82 -17.52 -13.08
CA PRO A 12 -26.42 -17.44 -12.72
C PRO A 12 -26.21 -18.39 -11.54
N THR A 13 -25.29 -19.33 -11.68
CA THR A 13 -24.84 -20.20 -10.58
C THR A 13 -24.50 -19.29 -9.41
N LYS A 14 -25.20 -19.42 -8.28
CA LYS A 14 -24.88 -18.64 -7.08
C LYS A 14 -23.42 -18.91 -6.73
N SER A 15 -22.57 -17.90 -6.79
CA SER A 15 -21.18 -18.00 -6.34
C SER A 15 -21.13 -18.53 -4.91
N HIS A 16 -20.14 -19.38 -4.61
CA HIS A 16 -19.99 -19.98 -3.29
C HIS A 16 -19.85 -18.86 -2.22
N PRO A 17 -20.46 -18.99 -1.03
CA PRO A 17 -20.44 -17.94 0.00
C PRO A 17 -19.03 -17.42 0.34
N LEU A 18 -18.02 -18.30 0.32
CA LEU A 18 -16.62 -17.92 0.56
C LEU A 18 -16.01 -17.12 -0.58
N THR A 19 -16.35 -17.42 -1.84
CA THR A 19 -15.93 -16.63 -3.01
C THR A 19 -16.49 -15.21 -2.92
N LEU A 20 -17.77 -15.07 -2.62
CA LEU A 20 -18.42 -13.76 -2.43
C LEU A 20 -17.77 -12.97 -1.30
N ALA A 21 -17.41 -13.63 -0.20
CA ALA A 21 -16.75 -12.97 0.93
C ALA A 21 -15.37 -12.40 0.57
N VAL A 22 -14.61 -13.08 -0.30
CA VAL A 22 -13.32 -12.59 -0.83
C VAL A 22 -13.56 -11.41 -1.78
N GLU A 23 -14.49 -11.55 -2.74
CA GLU A 23 -14.85 -10.50 -3.70
C GLU A 23 -15.32 -9.21 -3.02
N GLU A 24 -16.10 -9.32 -1.94
CA GLU A 24 -16.58 -8.16 -1.17
C GLU A 24 -15.42 -7.37 -0.53
N GLN A 25 -14.42 -8.05 0.03
CA GLN A 25 -13.23 -7.37 0.58
C GLN A 25 -12.37 -6.74 -0.51
N LEU A 26 -12.23 -7.42 -1.65
CA LEU A 26 -11.53 -6.86 -2.80
C LEU A 26 -12.21 -5.56 -3.26
N CYS A 27 -13.54 -5.55 -3.33
CA CYS A 27 -14.30 -4.34 -3.68
C CYS A 27 -14.08 -3.20 -2.68
N GLN A 28 -14.09 -3.51 -1.38
CA GLN A 28 -13.85 -2.51 -0.32
C GLN A 28 -12.45 -1.92 -0.40
N LEU A 29 -11.42 -2.74 -0.59
CA LEU A 29 -10.03 -2.30 -0.72
C LEU A 29 -9.80 -1.47 -1.99
N LYS A 30 -10.41 -1.87 -3.12
CA LYS A 30 -10.35 -1.12 -4.38
C LYS A 30 -11.02 0.24 -4.31
N ALA A 31 -12.10 0.37 -3.52
CA ALA A 31 -12.72 1.67 -3.28
C ALA A 31 -11.75 2.67 -2.59
N ASN A 32 -10.75 2.14 -1.86
CA ASN A 32 -9.74 2.91 -1.13
C ASN A 32 -8.35 2.88 -1.81
N GLU A 33 -8.27 2.53 -3.10
CA GLU A 33 -6.99 2.33 -3.80
C GLU A 33 -6.10 3.59 -3.80
N GLN A 34 -6.72 4.77 -3.84
CA GLN A 34 -6.04 6.08 -3.84
C GLN A 34 -5.80 6.64 -2.42
N ALA A 35 -5.62 5.77 -1.42
CA ALA A 35 -5.33 6.21 -0.05
C ALA A 35 -4.03 7.03 0.02
N THR A 36 -4.16 8.30 0.43
CA THR A 36 -3.06 9.26 0.57
C THR A 36 -2.64 9.49 2.03
N SER A 37 -3.53 9.20 2.98
CA SER A 37 -3.28 9.39 4.41
C SER A 37 -2.85 8.10 5.09
N SER A 38 -2.03 8.23 6.13
CA SER A 38 -1.56 7.07 6.89
C SER A 38 -2.69 6.26 7.51
N SER A 39 -3.76 6.90 7.96
CA SER A 39 -4.92 6.24 8.57
C SER A 39 -5.66 5.34 7.58
N LEU A 40 -5.89 5.80 6.36
CA LEU A 40 -6.49 5.00 5.29
C LEU A 40 -5.56 3.87 4.85
N ILE A 41 -4.25 4.12 4.80
CA ILE A 41 -3.27 3.07 4.47
C ILE A 41 -3.26 1.98 5.57
N SER A 42 -3.25 2.36 6.84
CA SER A 42 -3.36 1.43 7.97
C SER A 42 -4.68 0.64 7.94
N GLN A 43 -5.79 1.30 7.60
CA GLN A 43 -7.07 0.63 7.41
C GLN A 43 -7.01 -0.39 6.25
N ASN A 44 -6.37 -0.04 5.13
CA ASN A 44 -6.18 -0.94 4.01
C ASN A 44 -5.27 -2.12 4.36
N LEU A 45 -4.22 -1.93 5.17
CA LEU A 45 -3.38 -3.03 5.68
C LEU A 45 -4.18 -3.98 6.57
N SER A 46 -5.07 -3.45 7.43
CA SER A 46 -6.00 -4.28 8.20
C SER A 46 -6.97 -5.02 7.29
N GLY A 47 -7.52 -4.35 6.28
CA GLY A 47 -8.41 -4.99 5.30
C GLY A 47 -7.71 -6.08 4.49
N LEU A 48 -6.42 -5.92 4.18
CA LEU A 48 -5.62 -6.99 3.57
C LEU A 48 -5.49 -8.19 4.51
N LYS A 49 -5.20 -7.98 5.79
CA LYS A 49 -5.15 -9.07 6.76
C LYS A 49 -6.46 -9.87 6.77
N ASP A 50 -7.59 -9.18 6.78
CA ASP A 50 -8.92 -9.80 6.73
C ASP A 50 -9.18 -10.51 5.40
N LEU A 51 -8.76 -9.93 4.28
CA LEU A 51 -8.81 -10.55 2.95
C LEU A 51 -8.03 -11.88 2.93
N TYR A 52 -6.78 -11.88 3.40
CA TYR A 52 -5.96 -13.10 3.41
C TYR A 52 -6.55 -14.19 4.31
N ALA A 53 -7.19 -13.82 5.43
CA ALA A 53 -7.93 -14.78 6.25
C ALA A 53 -9.10 -15.43 5.49
N ARG A 54 -9.87 -14.66 4.71
CA ARG A 54 -10.95 -15.19 3.86
C ARG A 54 -10.42 -16.05 2.71
N VAL A 55 -9.27 -15.67 2.15
CA VAL A 55 -8.60 -16.48 1.13
C VAL A 55 -8.20 -17.84 1.73
N GLU A 56 -7.68 -17.87 2.95
CA GLU A 56 -7.34 -19.14 3.63
C GLU A 56 -8.57 -20.07 3.77
N ASP A 57 -9.72 -19.52 4.19
CA ASP A 57 -10.97 -20.27 4.28
C ASP A 57 -11.42 -20.77 2.89
N PHE A 58 -11.30 -19.92 1.87
CA PHE A 58 -11.58 -20.28 0.48
C PHE A 58 -10.68 -21.43 -0.01
N LEU A 59 -9.37 -21.35 0.24
CA LEU A 59 -8.39 -22.38 -0.13
C LEU A 59 -8.72 -23.73 0.50
N SER A 60 -9.23 -23.74 1.74
CA SER A 60 -9.61 -24.96 2.46
C SER A 60 -10.78 -25.72 1.82
N THR A 61 -11.51 -25.11 0.88
CA THR A 61 -12.66 -25.72 0.19
C THR A 61 -12.39 -26.12 -1.26
N GLN A 62 -11.20 -25.84 -1.80
CA GLN A 62 -10.87 -26.09 -3.20
C GLN A 62 -10.13 -27.42 -3.39
N ASP A 63 -10.69 -28.29 -4.23
CA ASP A 63 -10.07 -29.55 -4.66
C ASP A 63 -9.00 -29.28 -5.74
N GLY A 64 -7.82 -28.81 -5.35
CA GLY A 64 -6.53 -28.90 -6.07
C GLY A 64 -6.41 -28.38 -7.52
N LYS A 65 -7.52 -27.99 -8.17
CA LYS A 65 -7.57 -27.66 -9.59
C LYS A 65 -7.49 -26.16 -9.78
N CYS A 66 -6.32 -25.74 -10.29
CA CYS A 66 -5.97 -24.39 -10.74
C CYS A 66 -5.61 -23.40 -9.62
N LEU A 67 -4.47 -23.65 -8.95
CA LEU A 67 -3.89 -22.73 -7.95
C LEU A 67 -2.38 -22.45 -8.15
N ASP A 68 -1.77 -22.95 -9.23
CA ASP A 68 -0.32 -22.84 -9.46
C ASP A 68 0.14 -21.38 -9.63
N SER A 69 -0.68 -20.53 -10.26
CA SER A 69 -0.39 -19.09 -10.43
C SER A 69 -0.29 -18.31 -9.11
N GLY A 70 -0.94 -18.77 -8.04
CA GLY A 70 -0.90 -18.09 -6.74
C GLY A 70 0.46 -18.19 -6.03
N LEU A 71 1.26 -19.22 -6.34
CA LEU A 71 2.56 -19.41 -5.69
C LEU A 71 3.60 -18.39 -6.17
N ASP A 72 3.70 -18.14 -7.47
CA ASP A 72 4.66 -17.16 -8.00
C ASP A 72 4.34 -15.74 -7.49
N GLY A 73 3.06 -15.36 -7.56
CA GLY A 73 2.55 -14.11 -7.01
C GLY A 73 2.90 -13.91 -5.53
N SER A 74 2.74 -14.96 -4.71
CA SER A 74 3.07 -14.88 -3.27
C SER A 74 4.54 -14.57 -2.99
N ILE A 75 5.49 -15.10 -3.79
CA ILE A 75 6.94 -14.81 -3.60
C ILE A 75 7.18 -13.32 -3.82
N LYS A 76 6.67 -12.79 -4.93
CA LYS A 76 6.79 -11.38 -5.29
C LYS A 76 6.19 -10.47 -4.22
N LEU A 77 5.02 -10.83 -3.66
CA LEU A 77 4.43 -10.09 -2.56
C LEU A 77 5.30 -10.09 -1.30
N LEU A 78 5.93 -11.21 -0.97
CA LEU A 78 6.85 -11.32 0.16
C LEU A 78 8.12 -10.47 -0.04
N ASP A 79 8.67 -10.44 -1.25
CA ASP A 79 9.83 -9.60 -1.60
C ASP A 79 9.50 -8.11 -1.44
N VAL A 80 8.36 -7.68 -1.98
CA VAL A 80 7.90 -6.28 -1.88
C VAL A 80 7.59 -5.91 -0.43
N SER A 81 6.93 -6.80 0.32
CA SER A 81 6.65 -6.60 1.75
C SER A 81 7.93 -6.44 2.58
N SER A 82 8.94 -7.26 2.30
CA SER A 82 10.24 -7.19 2.97
C SER A 82 10.93 -5.86 2.71
N LEU A 83 10.93 -5.42 1.45
CA LEU A 83 11.48 -4.11 1.09
C LEU A 83 10.72 -2.97 1.79
N ILE A 84 9.38 -3.03 1.84
CA ILE A 84 8.55 -2.03 2.51
C ILE A 84 8.94 -1.91 3.99
N LYS A 85 9.08 -3.05 4.68
CA LYS A 85 9.53 -3.06 6.07
C LYS A 85 10.91 -2.42 6.21
N ASP A 86 11.86 -2.76 5.35
CA ASP A 86 13.21 -2.20 5.39
C ASP A 86 13.21 -0.68 5.21
N VAL A 87 12.40 -0.14 4.30
CA VAL A 87 12.31 1.32 4.08
C VAL A 87 11.60 2.03 5.22
N LEU A 88 10.55 1.44 5.81
CA LEU A 88 9.86 1.97 6.99
C LEU A 88 10.81 2.00 8.19
N CYS A 89 11.52 0.90 8.43
CA CYS A 89 12.50 0.78 9.51
C CYS A 89 13.61 1.83 9.38
N GLN A 90 14.20 1.97 8.19
CA GLN A 90 15.24 2.99 7.93
C GLN A 90 14.71 4.42 8.10
N MET A 91 13.49 4.71 7.64
CA MET A 91 12.88 6.03 7.80
C MET A 91 12.66 6.32 9.28
N LYS A 92 12.11 5.37 10.04
CA LYS A 92 11.87 5.47 11.48
C LYS A 92 13.18 5.72 12.24
N GLN A 93 14.23 4.97 11.92
CA GLN A 93 15.56 5.16 12.51
C GLN A 93 16.10 6.58 12.23
N SER A 94 15.97 7.07 10.99
CA SER A 94 16.42 8.43 10.64
C SER A 94 15.65 9.52 11.40
N VAL A 95 14.35 9.30 11.66
CA VAL A 95 13.51 10.19 12.47
C VAL A 95 13.99 10.17 13.92
N GLN A 96 14.24 9.00 14.50
CA GLN A 96 14.74 8.85 15.88
C GLN A 96 16.12 9.48 16.08
N GLU A 97 17.03 9.29 15.13
CA GLU A 97 18.37 9.89 15.13
C GLU A 97 18.26 11.42 15.12
N LEU A 98 17.44 11.98 14.22
CA LEU A 98 17.21 13.42 14.16
C LEU A 98 16.58 13.97 15.46
N GLN A 99 15.58 13.29 16.02
CA GLN A 99 15.01 13.67 17.32
C GLN A 99 16.08 13.69 18.42
N SER A 100 16.94 12.67 18.46
CA SER A 100 18.01 12.55 19.44
C SER A 100 19.04 13.67 19.28
N SER A 101 19.44 13.97 18.04
CA SER A 101 20.32 15.10 17.70
C SER A 101 19.74 16.42 18.21
N ILE A 102 18.49 16.71 17.87
CA ILE A 102 17.78 17.93 18.29
C ILE A 102 17.77 18.05 19.82
N ARG A 103 17.46 16.97 20.54
CA ARG A 103 17.47 16.94 22.02
C ARG A 103 18.85 17.21 22.60
N ARG A 104 19.91 16.73 21.94
CA ARG A 104 21.32 16.98 22.31
C ARG A 104 21.81 18.36 21.88
N ARG A 105 20.97 19.19 21.26
CA ARG A 105 21.34 20.48 20.64
C ARG A 105 22.39 20.33 19.53
N SER A 106 22.48 19.13 18.94
CA SER A 106 23.17 18.87 17.68
C SER A 106 22.19 19.12 16.52
N ASN A 107 22.69 19.49 15.35
CA ASN A 107 21.88 19.77 14.17
C ASN A 107 22.22 18.82 13.01
N GLU A 108 21.93 17.53 13.18
CA GLU A 108 22.15 16.46 12.17
C GLU A 108 21.02 16.41 11.13
N VAL A 109 20.48 17.57 10.76
CA VAL A 109 19.45 17.70 9.73
C VAL A 109 19.97 17.25 8.36
N SER A 110 21.26 17.43 8.11
CA SER A 110 21.87 17.07 6.83
C SER A 110 21.90 15.55 6.62
N GLU A 111 22.16 14.80 7.68
CA GLU A 111 22.22 13.34 7.76
C GLU A 111 20.83 12.75 7.53
N TYR A 112 19.82 13.28 8.22
CA TYR A 112 18.41 12.95 7.97
C TYR A 112 18.05 13.18 6.49
N MET A 113 18.40 14.33 5.92
CA MET A 113 18.08 14.65 4.52
C MET A 113 18.79 13.73 3.53
N ILE A 114 20.02 13.28 3.83
CA ILE A 114 20.74 12.29 3.03
C ILE A 114 20.05 10.92 3.12
N SER A 115 19.70 10.47 4.33
CA SER A 115 18.99 9.21 4.55
C SER A 115 17.64 9.20 3.83
N ARG A 116 16.85 10.25 4.04
CA ARG A 116 15.58 10.51 3.35
C ARG A 116 15.72 10.33 1.84
N LYS A 117 16.68 11.01 1.21
CA LYS A 117 16.92 10.91 -0.25
C LYS A 117 17.26 9.48 -0.71
N LYS A 118 18.07 8.75 0.07
CA LYS A 118 18.43 7.36 -0.24
C LYS A 118 17.20 6.46 -0.18
N ILE A 119 16.42 6.55 0.90
CA ILE A 119 15.16 5.82 1.07
C ILE A 119 14.21 6.11 -0.08
N THR A 120 14.01 7.39 -0.42
CA THR A 120 13.14 7.76 -1.54
C THR A 120 13.62 7.20 -2.89
N LYS A 121 14.94 7.08 -3.10
CA LYS A 121 15.50 6.47 -4.32
C LYS A 121 15.17 4.97 -4.40
N VAL A 122 15.31 4.25 -3.29
CA VAL A 122 14.95 2.83 -3.19
C VAL A 122 13.46 2.64 -3.50
N ILE A 123 12.60 3.44 -2.87
CA ILE A 123 11.16 3.36 -3.11
C ILE A 123 10.79 3.63 -4.57
N ARG A 124 11.35 4.68 -5.18
CA ARG A 124 11.07 4.99 -6.59
C ARG A 124 11.49 3.87 -7.54
N LYS A 125 12.59 3.17 -7.23
CA LYS A 125 13.00 1.99 -7.99
C LYS A 125 11.95 0.89 -7.88
N CYS A 126 11.51 0.56 -6.66
CA CYS A 126 10.46 -0.42 -6.43
C CYS A 126 9.16 -0.08 -7.17
N LEU A 127 8.69 1.17 -7.09
CA LEU A 127 7.48 1.61 -7.79
C LEU A 127 7.61 1.49 -9.32
N ALA A 128 8.80 1.74 -9.87
CA ALA A 128 9.04 1.55 -11.30
C ALA A 128 9.01 0.07 -11.68
N ASP A 129 9.59 -0.80 -10.84
CA ASP A 129 9.58 -2.25 -11.04
C ASP A 129 8.13 -2.78 -11.00
N LEU A 130 7.33 -2.38 -9.99
CA LEU A 130 5.91 -2.73 -9.85
C LEU A 130 5.06 -2.40 -11.09
N LYS A 131 5.30 -1.23 -11.70
CA LYS A 131 4.58 -0.80 -12.91
C LYS A 131 4.84 -1.70 -14.13
N ASN A 132 6.01 -2.34 -14.20
CA ASN A 132 6.35 -3.23 -15.31
C ASN A 132 5.62 -4.58 -15.22
N TYR A 133 5.22 -5.02 -14.02
CA TYR A 133 4.54 -6.29 -13.81
C TYR A 133 3.07 -6.28 -14.25
N LYS A 134 2.36 -5.15 -14.13
CA LYS A 134 0.92 -5.02 -14.46
C LYS A 134 0.56 -5.25 -15.95
N LYS A 135 1.52 -5.51 -16.83
CA LYS A 135 1.31 -5.62 -18.28
C LYS A 135 1.10 -7.05 -18.83
N ASN A 136 1.28 -8.09 -18.02
CA ASN A 136 1.52 -9.44 -18.54
C ASN A 136 0.44 -10.50 -18.21
N GLU A 137 -0.71 -10.14 -17.62
CA GLU A 137 -1.70 -11.13 -17.15
C GLU A 137 -2.97 -11.15 -18.02
N THR A 138 -3.23 -12.30 -18.65
CA THR A 138 -4.36 -12.52 -19.59
C THR A 138 -5.48 -13.37 -18.98
N GLU A 139 -5.31 -13.89 -17.76
CA GLU A 139 -6.31 -14.73 -17.07
C GLU A 139 -6.51 -14.25 -15.62
N VAL A 140 -7.72 -13.77 -15.32
CA VAL A 140 -8.06 -13.14 -14.02
C VAL A 140 -8.61 -14.23 -13.10
N SER A 141 -7.77 -14.75 -12.21
CA SER A 141 -8.21 -15.59 -11.09
C SER A 141 -8.47 -14.72 -9.85
N ILE A 142 -9.23 -15.24 -8.88
CA ILE A 142 -9.43 -14.58 -7.58
C ILE A 142 -8.08 -14.33 -6.88
N LEU A 143 -7.14 -15.27 -6.98
CA LEU A 143 -5.80 -15.13 -6.37
C LEU A 143 -4.99 -14.03 -7.07
N THR A 144 -5.12 -13.91 -8.39
CA THR A 144 -4.53 -12.81 -9.17
C THR A 144 -5.11 -11.46 -8.72
N GLU A 145 -6.42 -11.39 -8.46
CA GLU A 145 -7.07 -10.17 -7.98
C GLU A 145 -6.63 -9.79 -6.56
N VAL A 146 -6.41 -10.78 -5.69
CA VAL A 146 -5.81 -10.60 -4.35
C VAL A 146 -4.39 -10.05 -4.48
N GLU A 147 -3.57 -10.60 -5.37
CA GLU A 147 -2.22 -10.10 -5.62
C GLU A 147 -2.25 -8.65 -6.08
N VAL A 148 -3.01 -8.33 -7.12
CA VAL A 148 -3.12 -6.97 -7.68
C VAL A 148 -3.58 -5.97 -6.61
N THR A 149 -4.57 -6.34 -5.80
CA THR A 149 -5.09 -5.49 -4.72
C THR A 149 -4.05 -5.28 -3.63
N THR A 150 -3.31 -6.33 -3.25
CA THR A 150 -2.20 -6.23 -2.28
C THR A 150 -1.11 -5.29 -2.79
N LEU A 151 -0.71 -5.44 -4.06
CA LEU A 151 0.27 -4.57 -4.70
C LEU A 151 -0.19 -3.11 -4.75
N ALA A 152 -1.47 -2.85 -5.00
CA ALA A 152 -2.00 -1.49 -5.02
C ALA A 152 -1.91 -0.81 -3.64
N VAL A 153 -2.22 -1.53 -2.55
CA VAL A 153 -2.06 -1.01 -1.18
C VAL A 153 -0.58 -0.74 -0.87
N PHE A 154 0.32 -1.64 -1.28
CA PHE A 154 1.77 -1.47 -1.16
C PHE A 154 2.29 -0.28 -1.98
N GLU A 155 1.79 -0.06 -3.19
CA GLU A 155 2.11 1.12 -4.00
C GLU A 155 1.69 2.42 -3.31
N SER A 156 0.50 2.46 -2.70
CA SER A 156 0.00 3.63 -1.96
C SER A 156 0.84 3.91 -0.72
N LEU A 157 1.21 2.87 0.05
CA LEU A 157 2.12 2.98 1.19
C LEU A 157 3.51 3.49 0.77
N LEU A 158 4.10 2.90 -0.26
CA LEU A 158 5.40 3.34 -0.79
C LEU A 158 5.32 4.78 -1.29
N SER A 159 4.24 5.17 -1.95
CA SER A 159 4.03 6.54 -2.43
C SER A 159 3.95 7.52 -1.27
N PHE A 160 3.19 7.20 -0.22
CA PHE A 160 3.11 7.97 1.02
C PHE A 160 4.49 8.22 1.63
N VAL A 161 5.32 7.18 1.78
CA VAL A 161 6.69 7.31 2.33
C VAL A 161 7.61 8.06 1.35
N SER A 162 7.42 7.92 0.05
CA SER A 162 8.31 8.49 -0.98
C SER A 162 8.00 9.92 -1.40
N GLU A 163 6.90 10.52 -0.95
CA GLU A 163 6.47 11.83 -1.45
C GLU A 163 7.55 12.92 -1.30
N PRO A 164 7.79 13.72 -2.36
CA PRO A 164 6.73 14.58 -2.91
C PRO A 164 6.57 14.57 -4.44
N LYS A 165 5.33 14.81 -4.90
CA LYS A 165 5.05 15.54 -6.15
C LYS A 165 4.11 16.72 -5.86
N GLN A 166 4.67 17.85 -5.45
CA GLN A 166 4.15 19.11 -6.00
C GLN A 166 4.61 19.21 -7.46
N ASN A 167 3.94 18.49 -8.34
CA ASN A 167 3.82 18.90 -9.74
C ASN A 167 2.49 19.63 -9.89
N LYS A 168 2.33 20.77 -9.20
CA LYS A 168 1.47 21.84 -9.71
C LYS A 168 2.40 22.85 -10.34
N SER A 169 2.48 22.74 -11.66
CA SER A 169 2.90 23.77 -12.60
C SER A 169 2.93 25.17 -11.98
N LEU A 170 4.12 25.78 -11.88
CA LEU A 170 4.25 27.24 -11.71
C LEU A 170 4.00 28.00 -13.03
N ILE A 171 3.41 27.35 -14.05
CA ILE A 171 3.05 27.95 -15.34
C ILE A 171 1.60 27.56 -15.68
N SER A 172 0.65 28.14 -14.95
CA SER A 172 -0.72 28.32 -15.44
C SER A 172 -1.35 29.52 -14.74
N LYS A 173 -0.67 30.67 -14.83
CA LYS A 173 -1.24 32.01 -14.59
C LYS A 173 -1.56 32.73 -15.90
N LEU A 174 -1.96 31.98 -16.93
CA LEU A 174 -2.55 32.59 -18.11
C LEU A 174 -3.52 31.60 -18.76
N MET A 175 -4.71 32.09 -19.10
CA MET A 175 -5.90 31.37 -19.58
C MET A 175 -6.90 30.98 -18.48
N LEU A 176 -7.57 32.02 -17.96
CA LEU A 176 -8.90 31.94 -17.37
C LEU A 176 -9.87 31.32 -18.38
N ASN A 177 -10.44 30.16 -18.05
CA ASN A 177 -11.78 29.79 -18.51
C ASN A 177 -12.51 29.03 -17.39
N LYS A 178 -13.33 29.82 -16.69
CA LYS A 178 -14.49 29.49 -15.85
C LYS A 178 -15.01 28.03 -15.92
N LYS A 179 -14.62 27.20 -14.95
CA LYS A 179 -15.52 26.17 -14.37
C LYS A 179 -15.02 25.73 -12.99
N VAL A 180 -15.84 26.03 -11.98
CA VAL A 180 -15.92 25.43 -10.63
C VAL A 180 -14.57 25.07 -9.98
N SER A 181 -14.11 25.95 -9.10
CA SER A 181 -13.06 25.68 -8.12
C SER A 181 -13.47 24.50 -7.24
N GLN A 182 -13.04 23.29 -7.60
CA GLN A 182 -12.95 22.20 -6.66
C GLN A 182 -11.68 22.45 -5.85
N ASN A 183 -11.86 22.97 -4.63
CA ASN A 183 -10.81 23.04 -3.62
C ASN A 183 -10.38 21.60 -3.32
N CYS A 184 -9.38 21.11 -4.04
CA CYS A 184 -8.65 19.93 -3.63
C CYS A 184 -7.68 20.44 -2.56
N ASP A 185 -8.14 20.41 -1.30
CA ASP A 185 -7.29 20.47 -0.13
C ASP A 185 -6.21 19.41 -0.36
N GLN A 186 -5.00 19.87 -0.67
CA GLN A 186 -3.89 19.00 -0.95
C GLN A 186 -3.44 18.46 0.40
N GLU A 187 -4.01 17.33 0.80
CA GLU A 187 -3.67 16.63 2.03
C GLU A 187 -2.16 16.38 2.04
N THR A 188 -1.46 17.08 2.93
CA THR A 188 -0.01 16.94 3.07
C THR A 188 0.27 15.69 3.88
N SER A 189 1.00 14.73 3.32
CA SER A 189 1.45 13.56 4.08
C SER A 189 2.29 13.99 5.28
N GLU A 190 2.21 13.24 6.37
CA GLU A 190 2.96 13.49 7.62
C GLU A 190 4.49 13.54 7.36
N VAL A 191 4.96 12.76 6.39
CA VAL A 191 6.34 12.78 5.91
C VAL A 191 6.70 14.16 5.31
N MET A 192 5.81 14.77 4.54
CA MET A 192 6.01 16.09 3.95
C MET A 192 5.96 17.22 5.00
N GLU A 193 5.09 17.08 5.99
CA GLU A 193 5.04 18.01 7.12
C GLU A 193 6.36 18.02 7.89
N VAL A 194 6.90 16.82 8.19
CA VAL A 194 8.24 16.69 8.80
C VAL A 194 9.31 17.29 7.89
N ASP A 195 9.35 16.94 6.60
CA ASP A 195 10.38 17.45 5.69
C ASP A 195 10.34 18.99 5.59
N THR A 196 9.16 19.60 5.66
CA THR A 196 8.98 21.07 5.68
C THR A 196 9.42 21.66 7.01
N ALA A 197 9.01 21.06 8.13
CA ALA A 197 9.39 21.48 9.47
C ALA A 197 10.91 21.39 9.68
N VAL A 198 11.55 20.31 9.22
CA VAL A 198 12.99 20.10 9.31
C VAL A 198 13.76 21.09 8.43
N LYS A 199 13.29 21.40 7.22
CA LYS A 199 13.89 22.48 6.39
C LYS A 199 13.76 23.85 7.05
N SER A 200 12.69 24.07 7.80
CA SER A 200 12.48 25.32 8.55
C SER A 200 13.41 25.43 9.75
N LEU A 201 13.79 24.31 10.35
CA LEU A 201 14.77 24.24 11.45
C LEU A 201 16.15 24.72 11.01
N VAL A 202 16.56 24.41 9.77
CA VAL A 202 17.78 24.95 9.14
C VAL A 202 17.77 26.49 9.08
N LYS A 203 16.58 27.10 9.03
CA LYS A 203 16.38 28.56 8.99
C LYS A 203 16.20 29.19 10.39
N GLY A 204 16.40 28.43 11.47
CA GLY A 204 16.33 28.94 12.85
C GLY A 204 14.93 29.00 13.46
N ILE A 205 13.95 28.27 12.92
CA ILE A 205 12.56 28.25 13.43
C ILE A 205 12.40 27.29 14.64
N LYS A 206 11.44 27.58 15.53
CA LYS A 206 11.18 26.93 16.83
C LYS A 206 11.29 25.39 16.81
N VAL A 207 12.18 24.87 17.65
CA VAL A 207 12.47 23.43 17.84
C VAL A 207 11.27 22.61 18.34
N ASN A 208 10.44 23.18 19.23
CA ASN A 208 9.39 22.43 19.93
C ASN A 208 8.26 21.91 19.01
N SER A 209 7.96 22.59 17.89
CA SER A 209 6.97 22.11 16.93
C SER A 209 7.49 20.93 16.11
N VAL A 210 8.77 20.97 15.73
CA VAL A 210 9.43 19.91 14.93
C VAL A 210 9.46 18.58 15.70
N GLN A 211 9.76 18.63 17.00
CA GLN A 211 9.85 17.43 17.82
C GLN A 211 8.51 16.69 17.97
N LYS A 212 7.39 17.43 18.05
CA LYS A 212 6.04 16.83 18.08
C LYS A 212 5.72 16.13 16.76
N THR A 213 6.00 16.78 15.63
CA THR A 213 5.75 16.19 14.30
C THR A 213 6.64 14.97 14.03
N LEU A 214 7.92 15.02 14.43
CA LEU A 214 8.82 13.87 14.35
C LEU A 214 8.31 12.68 15.15
N LYS A 215 7.80 12.91 16.37
CA LYS A 215 7.26 11.84 17.22
C LYS A 215 5.98 11.25 16.64
N ALA A 216 5.11 12.10 16.08
CA ALA A 216 3.90 11.62 15.40
C ALA A 216 4.27 10.73 14.20
N LEU A 217 5.20 11.17 13.35
CA LEU A 217 5.67 10.39 12.21
C LEU A 217 6.32 9.07 12.63
N GLU A 218 7.11 9.05 13.71
CA GLU A 218 7.70 7.82 14.25
C GLU A 218 6.63 6.78 14.63
N MET A 219 5.58 7.21 15.32
CA MET A 219 4.46 6.34 15.68
C MET A 219 3.73 5.83 14.43
N THR A 220 3.45 6.72 13.47
CA THR A 220 2.84 6.34 12.19
C THR A 220 3.68 5.30 11.44
N LEU A 221 5.00 5.49 11.38
CA LEU A 221 5.91 4.54 10.71
C LEU A 221 5.92 3.19 11.43
N GLN A 222 5.85 3.18 12.76
CA GLN A 222 5.75 1.95 13.55
C GLN A 222 4.44 1.21 13.27
N ASP A 223 3.30 1.89 13.30
CA ASP A 223 1.99 1.27 13.02
C ASP A 223 1.92 0.68 11.60
N LEU A 224 2.50 1.37 10.62
CA LEU A 224 2.59 0.89 9.24
C LEU A 224 3.52 -0.32 9.11
N GLU A 225 4.66 -0.32 9.80
CA GLU A 225 5.60 -1.45 9.82
C GLU A 225 4.94 -2.70 10.41
N ASP A 226 4.22 -2.55 11.53
CA ASP A 226 3.48 -3.64 12.18
C ASP A 226 2.32 -4.15 11.30
N GLY A 227 1.62 -3.25 10.59
CA GLY A 227 0.59 -3.62 9.63
C GLY A 227 1.14 -4.44 8.46
N VAL A 228 2.27 -4.03 7.88
CA VAL A 228 2.94 -4.78 6.80
C VAL A 228 3.44 -6.13 7.30
N GLU A 229 3.98 -6.20 8.51
CA GLU A 229 4.40 -7.46 9.13
C GLU A 229 3.23 -8.43 9.32
N SER A 230 2.06 -7.92 9.71
CA SER A 230 0.85 -8.75 9.80
C SER A 230 0.46 -9.32 8.44
N VAL A 231 0.48 -8.50 7.37
CA VAL A 231 0.15 -8.94 6.01
C VAL A 231 1.19 -9.95 5.50
N PHE A 232 2.48 -9.70 5.74
CA PHE A 232 3.57 -10.61 5.38
C PHE A 232 3.36 -12.02 5.96
N ARG A 233 3.00 -12.11 7.25
CA ARG A 233 2.69 -13.39 7.91
C ARG A 233 1.48 -14.09 7.30
N CYS A 234 0.45 -13.33 6.93
CA CYS A 234 -0.72 -13.87 6.24
C CYS A 234 -0.37 -14.42 4.85
N ILE A 235 0.48 -13.73 4.08
CA ILE A 235 0.94 -14.22 2.77
C ILE A 235 1.72 -15.54 2.93
N ILE A 236 2.61 -15.64 3.92
CA ILE A 236 3.33 -16.90 4.22
C ILE A 236 2.34 -18.01 4.52
N LYS A 237 1.34 -17.76 5.38
CA LYS A 237 0.34 -18.76 5.75
C LYS A 237 -0.40 -19.27 4.52
N ASN A 238 -0.94 -18.37 3.70
CA ASN A 238 -1.67 -18.76 2.50
C ASN A 238 -0.78 -19.51 1.50
N ARG A 239 0.49 -19.11 1.36
CA ARG A 239 1.47 -19.83 0.54
C ARG A 239 1.68 -21.27 1.03
N VAL A 240 1.80 -21.48 2.34
CA VAL A 240 1.93 -22.83 2.92
C VAL A 240 0.68 -23.65 2.62
N SER A 241 -0.52 -23.07 2.75
CA SER A 241 -1.78 -23.74 2.43
C SER A 241 -1.88 -24.11 0.95
N LEU A 242 -1.48 -23.21 0.05
CA LEU A 242 -1.36 -23.51 -1.40
C LEU A 242 -0.41 -24.68 -1.67
N LEU A 243 0.79 -24.67 -1.07
CA LEU A 243 1.76 -25.74 -1.22
C LEU A 243 1.24 -27.09 -0.70
N ASN A 244 0.48 -27.09 0.40
CA ASN A 244 -0.10 -28.31 0.94
C ASN A 244 -1.15 -28.89 -0.01
N ILE A 245 -2.01 -28.05 -0.60
CA ILE A 245 -3.05 -28.47 -1.56
C ILE A 245 -2.41 -29.04 -2.84
N LEU A 246 -1.34 -28.45 -3.35
CA LEU A 246 -0.68 -28.90 -4.58
C LEU A 246 0.12 -30.20 -4.42
N ASN A 247 0.48 -30.56 -3.18
CA ASN A 247 1.22 -31.78 -2.87
C ASN A 247 0.31 -32.92 -2.38
N GLN A 248 -1.01 -32.74 -2.38
CA GLN A 248 -2.01 -33.72 -1.93
C GLN A 248 -2.50 -34.59 -3.09
#